data_AF-A0A847VFB5-F1
#
_entry.id   AF-A0A847VFB5-F1
#
_cell.length_a   1.000
_cell.length_b   1.000
_cell.length_c   1.000
_cell.angle_alpha   90.00
_cell.angle_beta   90.00
_cell.angle_gamma   90.00
#
_symmetry.space_group_name_H-M   'P 1'
#
loop_
_entity.id
_entity.type
_entity.pdbx_description
1 polymer ?
#
loop_
_entity_poly.entity_id
_entity_poly.type
_entity_poly.pdbx_seq_one_letter_code
_entity_poly.pdbx_strand_id
1 'polypeptide(L)'
;TDAAFERAVAFVRTLGKEVIHVHKDVAGFVFNRINLPGNVEAIRLVEAKVASVPDIDKAMRLGFGRPMGPFETADMVGLDTGFNALAALYAETGEEKFRPPELLRRKVAAGQLGRKSGCGWYVYDAAGSRTGVAEQPD
;
A
#
# COMPACT_ATOMS: atom_id res chain seq x y z
N THR A 1 -9.33 -21.62 19.06
CA THR A 1 -9.52 -21.80 20.51
C THR A 1 -8.70 -20.76 21.24
N ASP A 2 -9.15 -20.31 22.41
CA ASP A 2 -8.45 -19.28 23.19
C ASP A 2 -7.00 -19.71 23.52
N ALA A 3 -6.78 -20.99 23.80
CA ALA A 3 -5.45 -21.54 24.02
C ALA A 3 -4.49 -21.40 22.82
N ALA A 4 -5.00 -21.48 21.59
CA ALA A 4 -4.17 -21.26 20.40
C ALA A 4 -3.84 -19.77 20.21
N PHE A 5 -4.80 -18.90 20.50
CA PHE A 5 -4.62 -17.44 20.46
C PHE A 5 -3.57 -16.99 21.47
N GLU A 6 -3.68 -17.40 22.73
CA GLU A 6 -2.73 -17.04 23.78
C GLU A 6 -1.30 -17.55 23.50
N ARG A 7 -1.16 -18.75 22.92
CA ARG A 7 0.16 -19.24 22.48
C ARG A 7 0.76 -18.38 21.36
N ALA A 8 -0.05 -17.94 20.40
CA ALA A 8 0.41 -17.06 19.34
C ALA A 8 0.83 -15.69 19.90
N VAL A 9 0.05 -15.11 20.83
CA VAL A 9 0.39 -13.86 21.51
C VAL A 9 1.71 -13.99 22.27
N ALA A 10 1.88 -15.06 23.05
CA ALA A 10 3.10 -15.32 23.80
C ALA A 10 4.33 -15.44 22.87
N PHE A 11 4.19 -16.17 21.75
CA PHE A 11 5.24 -16.31 20.76
C PHE A 11 5.61 -14.97 20.10
N VAL A 12 4.64 -14.17 19.66
CA VAL A 12 4.94 -12.88 19.00
C VAL A 12 5.68 -11.92 19.95
N ARG A 13 5.35 -11.96 21.25
CA ARG A 13 6.07 -11.18 22.28
C ARG A 13 7.53 -11.61 22.46
N THR A 14 7.88 -12.89 22.29
CA THR A 14 9.29 -13.32 22.37
C THR A 14 10.14 -12.77 21.22
N LEU A 15 9.50 -12.34 20.12
CA LEU A 15 10.16 -11.69 18.98
C LEU A 15 10.32 -10.16 19.17
N GLY A 16 9.94 -9.61 20.33
CA GLY A 16 9.97 -8.17 20.59
C GLY A 16 8.99 -7.37 19.72
N LYS A 17 7.89 -8.00 19.29
CA LYS A 17 6.84 -7.37 18.48
C LYS A 17 5.63 -7.02 19.34
N GLU A 18 5.00 -5.90 19.00
CA GLU A 18 3.73 -5.50 19.58
C GLU A 18 2.57 -6.23 18.91
N VAL A 19 1.64 -6.73 19.72
CA VAL A 19 0.53 -7.55 19.25
C VAL A 19 -0.72 -6.69 19.06
N ILE A 20 -1.32 -6.79 17.86
CA ILE A 20 -2.65 -6.22 17.58
C ILE A 20 -3.66 -7.36 17.60
N HIS A 21 -4.61 -7.33 18.55
CA HIS A 21 -5.65 -8.34 18.66
C HIS A 21 -6.75 -8.11 17.61
N VAL A 22 -7.00 -9.11 16.78
CA VAL A 22 -8.10 -9.14 15.81
C VAL A 22 -9.16 -10.11 16.35
N HIS A 23 -10.19 -9.58 17.01
CA HIS A 23 -11.20 -10.38 17.71
C HIS A 23 -12.17 -11.13 16.79
N LYS A 24 -12.31 -10.67 15.54
CA LYS A 24 -13.17 -11.27 14.54
C LYS A 24 -12.46 -11.28 13.20
N ASP A 25 -12.54 -12.41 12.50
CA ASP A 25 -11.97 -12.54 11.18
C ASP A 25 -12.67 -11.60 10.18
N VAL A 26 -11.86 -10.86 9.43
CA VAL A 26 -12.30 -9.88 8.43
C VAL A 26 -11.27 -9.77 7.31
N ALA A 27 -11.76 -9.60 6.08
CA ALA A 27 -10.92 -9.30 4.93
C ALA A 27 -9.99 -8.10 5.19
N GLY A 28 -8.68 -8.35 5.12
CA GLY A 28 -7.64 -7.34 5.34
C GLY A 28 -7.30 -7.04 6.80
N PHE A 29 -7.84 -7.81 7.76
CA PHE A 29 -7.62 -7.59 9.19
C PHE A 29 -7.86 -6.13 9.60
N VAL A 30 -7.17 -5.61 10.62
CA VAL A 30 -7.31 -4.22 11.07
C VAL A 30 -6.54 -3.26 10.16
N PHE A 31 -5.26 -3.54 9.91
CA PHE A 31 -4.37 -2.57 9.25
C PHE A 31 -4.70 -2.37 7.76
N ASN A 32 -4.82 -3.44 6.96
CA ASN A 32 -5.07 -3.27 5.52
C ASN A 32 -6.46 -2.67 5.27
N ARG A 33 -7.43 -2.97 6.13
CA ARG A 33 -8.78 -2.40 6.04
C ARG A 33 -8.81 -0.89 6.26
N ILE A 34 -7.84 -0.32 6.99
CA ILE A 34 -7.64 1.12 7.16
C ILE A 34 -6.75 1.68 6.03
N ASN A 35 -5.64 1.01 5.73
CA ASN A 35 -4.61 1.54 4.85
C ASN A 35 -4.98 1.50 3.36
N LEU A 36 -5.60 0.42 2.89
CA LEU A 36 -5.88 0.22 1.47
C LEU A 36 -6.84 1.25 0.88
N PRO A 37 -7.96 1.62 1.53
CA PRO A 37 -8.83 2.69 1.02
C PRO A 37 -8.11 4.04 0.93
N GLY A 38 -7.22 4.36 1.88
CA GLY A 38 -6.40 5.57 1.83
C GLY A 38 -5.44 5.58 0.63
N ASN A 39 -4.86 4.41 0.31
CA ASN A 39 -4.03 4.26 -0.89
C ASN A 39 -4.86 4.40 -2.18
N VAL A 40 -6.06 3.81 -2.22
CA VAL A 40 -6.99 3.96 -3.35
C VAL A 40 -7.31 5.43 -3.60
N GLU A 41 -7.62 6.19 -2.54
CA GLU A 41 -7.90 7.62 -2.66
C GLU A 41 -6.69 8.43 -3.12
N ALA A 42 -5.50 8.16 -2.57
CA ALA A 42 -4.27 8.80 -3.02
C ALA A 42 -4.03 8.57 -4.52
N ILE A 43 -4.20 7.35 -5.00
CA ILE A 43 -4.04 7.00 -6.42
C ILE A 43 -5.10 7.71 -7.28
N ARG A 44 -6.36 7.77 -6.83
CA ARG A 44 -7.43 8.47 -7.55
C ARG A 44 -7.17 9.97 -7.70
N LEU A 45 -6.58 10.61 -6.68
CA LEU A 45 -6.18 12.02 -6.77
C LEU A 45 -5.09 12.25 -7.84
N VAL A 46 -4.16 11.31 -8.00
CA VAL A 46 -3.16 11.35 -9.07
C VAL A 46 -3.80 11.10 -10.43
N GLU A 47 -4.64 10.08 -10.52
CA GLU A 47 -5.37 9.71 -11.74
C GLU A 47 -6.26 10.85 -12.26
N ALA A 48 -6.93 11.56 -11.35
CA ALA A 48 -7.72 12.75 -11.64
C ALA A 48 -6.90 14.04 -11.83
N LYS A 49 -5.55 13.94 -11.79
CA LYS A 49 -4.61 15.07 -11.94
C LYS A 49 -4.84 16.20 -10.92
N VAL A 50 -5.37 15.88 -9.73
CA VAL A 50 -5.63 16.85 -8.65
C VAL A 50 -4.36 17.21 -7.91
N ALA A 51 -3.46 16.25 -7.70
CA ALA A 51 -2.19 16.46 -7.04
C ALA A 51 -1.11 15.53 -7.60
N SER A 52 0.15 15.98 -7.51
CA SER A 52 1.29 15.17 -7.92
C SER A 52 1.59 14.08 -6.89
N VAL A 53 2.24 12.99 -7.34
CA VAL A 53 2.77 11.94 -6.46
C VAL A 53 3.63 12.52 -5.33
N PRO A 54 4.64 13.39 -5.59
CA PRO A 54 5.42 14.04 -4.53
C PRO A 54 4.61 14.88 -3.55
N ASP A 55 3.60 15.61 -4.01
CA ASP A 55 2.81 16.50 -3.15
C ASP A 55 1.91 15.71 -2.19
N ILE A 56 1.29 14.63 -2.66
CA ILE A 56 0.52 13.73 -1.79
C ILE A 56 1.45 13.08 -0.77
N ASP A 57 2.61 12.59 -1.21
CA ASP A 57 3.61 12.01 -0.33
C ASP A 57 4.08 13.02 0.74
N LYS A 58 4.29 14.28 0.36
CA LYS A 58 4.63 15.38 1.27
C LYS A 58 3.50 15.67 2.24
N ALA A 59 2.25 15.75 1.76
CA ALA A 59 1.08 15.97 2.60
C ALA A 59 0.90 14.86 3.64
N MET A 60 1.13 13.61 3.26
CA MET A 60 1.01 12.47 4.18
C MET A 60 2.13 12.43 5.22
N ARG A 61 3.36 12.85 4.87
CA ARG A 61 4.45 12.98 5.85
C ARG A 61 4.19 14.13 6.83
N LEU A 62 3.84 15.32 6.33
CA LEU A 62 3.70 16.53 7.15
C LEU A 62 2.38 16.56 7.94
N GLY A 63 1.27 16.15 7.33
CA GLY A 63 -0.05 16.22 7.93
C GLY A 63 -0.36 15.08 8.90
N PHE A 64 0.11 13.87 8.59
CA PHE A 64 -0.16 12.67 9.41
C PHE A 64 1.08 12.14 10.14
N GLY A 65 2.23 12.82 10.04
CA GLY A 65 3.46 12.40 10.70
C GLY A 65 4.01 11.07 10.18
N ARG A 66 3.65 10.65 8.96
CA ARG A 66 4.15 9.37 8.41
C ARG A 66 5.64 9.49 8.09
N PRO A 67 6.47 8.48 8.42
CA PRO A 67 7.89 8.50 8.06
C PRO A 67 8.08 8.43 6.54
N MET A 68 7.13 7.79 5.85
CA MET A 68 7.16 7.53 4.42
C MET A 68 5.78 7.84 3.83
N GLY A 69 5.75 8.48 2.67
CA GLY A 69 4.49 8.73 1.96
C GLY A 69 3.89 7.45 1.38
N PRO A 70 2.59 7.43 1.04
CA PRO A 70 1.92 6.24 0.52
C PRO A 70 2.56 5.70 -0.75
N PHE A 71 3.04 6.57 -1.66
CA PHE A 71 3.63 6.15 -2.92
C PHE A 71 5.04 5.61 -2.74
N GLU A 72 5.85 6.27 -1.91
CA GLU A 72 7.17 5.74 -1.55
C GLU A 72 7.06 4.38 -0.84
N THR A 73 6.07 4.22 0.04
CA THR A 73 5.80 2.94 0.71
C THR A 73 5.35 1.89 -0.29
N ALA A 74 4.46 2.25 -1.23
CA ALA A 74 3.98 1.34 -2.26
C ALA A 74 5.13 0.85 -3.17
N ASP A 75 6.07 1.71 -3.54
CA ASP A 75 7.24 1.33 -4.33
C ASP A 75 8.19 0.40 -3.56
N MET A 76 8.28 0.54 -2.24
CA MET A 76 9.07 -0.36 -1.40
C MET A 76 8.42 -1.74 -1.26
N VAL A 77 7.10 -1.78 -1.04
CA VAL A 77 6.34 -3.04 -0.86
C VAL A 77 6.17 -3.78 -2.19
N GLY A 78 5.91 -3.04 -3.27
CA GLY A 78 5.58 -3.57 -4.59
C GLY A 78 4.13 -3.25 -4.98
N LEU A 79 3.95 -2.64 -6.15
CA LEU A 79 2.62 -2.24 -6.65
C LEU A 79 1.73 -3.45 -6.95
N ASP A 80 2.32 -4.55 -7.41
CA ASP A 80 1.63 -5.84 -7.63
C ASP A 80 1.06 -6.41 -6.32
N THR A 81 1.82 -6.32 -5.22
CA THR A 81 1.37 -6.79 -3.91
C THR A 81 0.17 -5.98 -3.42
N GLY A 82 0.24 -4.65 -3.54
CA GLY A 82 -0.88 -3.76 -3.21
C GLY A 82 -2.11 -4.01 -4.10
N PHE A 83 -1.91 -4.19 -5.40
CA PHE A 83 -2.97 -4.49 -6.37
C PHE A 83 -3.66 -5.82 -6.06
N ASN A 84 -2.90 -6.89 -5.81
CA ASN A 84 -3.45 -8.20 -5.49
C ASN A 84 -4.23 -8.18 -4.17
N ALA A 85 -3.73 -7.45 -3.16
CA ALA A 85 -4.46 -7.27 -1.90
C ALA A 85 -5.79 -6.53 -2.11
N LEU A 86 -5.81 -5.44 -2.87
CA LEU A 86 -7.04 -4.72 -3.22
C LEU A 86 -8.01 -5.59 -4.02
N ALA A 87 -7.52 -6.31 -5.03
CA ALA A 87 -8.34 -7.18 -5.87
C ALA A 87 -8.98 -8.32 -5.06
N ALA A 88 -8.23 -8.95 -4.15
CA ALA A 88 -8.75 -9.97 -3.24
C ALA A 88 -9.83 -9.41 -2.31
N LEU A 89 -9.58 -8.26 -1.67
CA LEU A 89 -10.56 -7.61 -0.81
C LEU A 89 -11.83 -7.20 -1.57
N TYR A 90 -11.68 -6.66 -2.78
CA TYR A 90 -12.82 -6.27 -3.61
C TYR A 90 -13.63 -7.48 -4.05
N ALA A 91 -12.97 -8.59 -4.43
CA ALA A 91 -13.65 -9.83 -4.81
C ALA A 91 -14.43 -10.44 -3.63
N GLU A 92 -13.88 -10.36 -2.41
CA GLU A 92 -14.52 -10.90 -1.21
C GLU A 92 -15.68 -10.02 -0.70
N THR A 93 -15.52 -8.68 -0.73
CA THR A 93 -16.44 -7.75 -0.07
C THR A 93 -17.40 -7.03 -1.02
N GLY A 94 -17.05 -6.88 -2.29
CA GLY A 94 -17.77 -6.05 -3.27
C GLY A 94 -17.76 -4.55 -2.98
N GLU A 95 -17.02 -4.07 -1.95
CA GLU A 95 -17.06 -2.67 -1.55
C GLU A 95 -16.19 -1.80 -2.47
N GLU A 96 -16.79 -0.77 -3.10
CA GLU A 96 -16.12 0.08 -4.10
C GLU A 96 -14.85 0.80 -3.60
N LYS A 97 -14.73 1.00 -2.29
CA LYS A 97 -13.53 1.60 -1.66
C LYS A 97 -12.28 0.72 -1.77
N PHE A 98 -12.44 -0.58 -2.07
CA PHE A 98 -11.33 -1.51 -2.31
C PHE A 98 -11.09 -1.78 -3.81
N ARG A 99 -11.90 -1.21 -4.70
CA ARG A 99 -11.73 -1.42 -6.14
C ARG A 99 -10.37 -0.86 -6.58
N PRO A 100 -9.47 -1.67 -7.17
CA PRO A 100 -8.19 -1.18 -7.66
C PRO A 100 -8.39 -0.08 -8.72
N PRO A 101 -7.79 1.11 -8.55
CA PRO A 101 -7.81 2.18 -9.55
C PRO A 101 -7.22 1.73 -10.88
N GLU A 102 -7.65 2.38 -11.97
CA GLU A 102 -7.21 2.01 -13.32
C GLU A 102 -5.72 2.31 -13.52
N LEU A 103 -5.24 3.45 -13.03
CA LEU A 103 -3.84 3.83 -13.01
C LEU A 103 -2.96 2.76 -12.36
N LEU A 104 -3.35 2.25 -11.19
CA LEU A 104 -2.60 1.17 -10.53
C LEU A 104 -2.56 -0.10 -11.39
N ARG A 105 -3.70 -0.47 -11.99
CA ARG A 105 -3.79 -1.64 -12.87
C ARG A 105 -2.85 -1.51 -14.08
N ARG A 106 -2.83 -0.34 -14.71
CA ARG A 106 -1.94 -0.05 -15.86
C ARG A 106 -0.47 -0.14 -15.48
N LYS A 107 -0.06 0.42 -14.34
CA LYS A 107 1.33 0.36 -13.88
C LYS A 107 1.78 -1.07 -13.58
N VAL A 108 0.93 -1.87 -12.92
CA VAL A 108 1.21 -3.30 -12.68
C VAL A 108 1.30 -4.08 -13.99
N ALA A 109 0.38 -3.85 -14.93
CA ALA A 109 0.42 -4.50 -16.24
C ALA A 109 1.67 -4.13 -17.06
N ALA A 110 2.20 -2.91 -16.89
CA ALA A 110 3.43 -2.45 -17.50
C ALA A 110 4.71 -2.91 -16.80
N GLY A 111 4.62 -3.71 -15.72
CA GLY A 111 5.77 -4.16 -14.94
C GLY A 111 6.44 -3.06 -14.11
N GLN A 112 5.77 -1.92 -13.90
CA GLN A 112 6.23 -0.84 -13.05
C GLN A 112 5.88 -1.17 -11.59
N LEU A 113 6.65 -2.07 -10.98
CA LEU A 113 6.36 -2.67 -9.68
C LEU A 113 7.02 -1.96 -8.49
N GLY A 114 7.66 -0.81 -8.70
CA GLY A 114 8.36 -0.05 -7.67
C GLY A 114 9.86 -0.29 -7.67
N ARG A 115 10.48 -0.26 -6.48
CA ARG A 115 11.93 -0.32 -6.30
C ARG A 115 12.55 -1.59 -6.89
N LYS A 116 11.83 -2.72 -6.81
CA LYS A 116 12.30 -4.02 -7.33
C LYS A 116 12.42 -4.09 -8.87
N SER A 117 11.74 -3.20 -9.59
CA SER A 117 11.76 -3.12 -11.05
C SER A 117 12.42 -1.83 -11.57
N GLY A 118 13.04 -1.04 -10.68
CA GLY A 118 13.64 0.26 -11.03
C GLY A 118 12.63 1.38 -11.30
N CYS A 119 11.33 1.10 -11.28
CA CYS A 119 10.28 2.06 -11.60
C CYS A 119 8.92 1.63 -11.01
N GLY A 120 8.23 2.57 -10.38
CA GLY A 120 6.83 2.46 -9.94
C GLY A 120 6.18 3.84 -9.98
N TRP A 121 5.95 4.45 -8.82
CA TRP A 121 5.57 5.86 -8.69
C TRP A 121 6.77 6.80 -8.86
N TYR A 122 7.94 6.32 -8.43
CA TYR A 122 9.23 6.95 -8.61
C TYR A 122 10.14 6.10 -9.50
N VAL A 123 11.22 6.70 -9.98
CA VAL A 123 12.30 6.04 -10.72
C VAL A 123 13.46 5.77 -9.78
N TYR A 124 14.09 4.60 -9.92
CA TYR A 124 15.18 4.13 -9.08
C TYR A 124 16.39 3.71 -9.93
N ASP A 125 17.60 3.99 -9.42
CA ASP A 125 18.84 3.49 -10.01
C ASP A 125 19.12 2.03 -9.62
N ALA A 126 20.24 1.48 -10.14
CA ALA A 126 20.70 0.13 -9.81
C ALA A 126 21.04 -0.07 -8.33
N ALA A 127 21.35 0.99 -7.59
CA ALA A 127 21.56 0.97 -6.14
C ALA A 127 20.23 1.03 -5.35
N GLY A 128 19.10 1.19 -6.05
CA GLY A 128 17.78 1.36 -5.47
C GLY A 128 17.57 2.75 -4.88
N SER A 129 18.38 3.75 -5.24
CA SER A 129 18.19 5.14 -4.84
C SER A 129 17.20 5.82 -5.78
N ARG A 130 16.31 6.65 -5.23
CA ARG A 130 15.32 7.40 -6.01
C ARG A 130 16.01 8.47 -6.84
N THR A 131 15.81 8.44 -8.16
CA THR A 131 16.39 9.39 -9.12
C THR A 131 15.37 10.38 -9.68
N GLY A 132 14.07 10.10 -9.57
CA GLY A 132 13.03 11.00 -10.09
C GLY A 132 11.61 10.52 -9.81
N VAL A 133 10.64 11.26 -10.34
CA VAL A 133 9.22 10.89 -10.34
C VAL A 133 8.93 10.17 -11.65
N ALA A 134 8.24 9.03 -11.59
CA ALA A 134 7.88 8.31 -12.80
C ALA A 134 6.76 9.05 -13.55
N GLU A 135 6.75 8.93 -14.87
CA GLU A 135 5.60 9.37 -15.67
C GLU A 135 4.38 8.51 -15.34
N GLN A 136 3.21 9.15 -15.29
CA GLN A 136 1.95 8.47 -15.06
C GLN A 136 1.28 8.29 -16.42
N PRO A 137 0.88 7.06 -16.80
CA PRO A 137 0.16 6.85 -18.03
C PRO A 137 -1.12 7.68 -18.03
N ASP A 138 -1.43 8.29 -19.19
CA ASP A 138 -2.75 8.88 -19.46
C ASP A 138 -3.84 7.83 -19.35
#